data_AF-A0A7X3K917-F1
#
_entry.id   AF-A0A7X3K917-F1
#
_cell.length_a   1.000
_cell.length_b   1.000
_cell.length_c   1.000
_cell.angle_alpha   90.00
_cell.angle_beta   90.00
_cell.angle_gamma   90.00
#
_symmetry.space_group_name_H-M   'P 1'
#
loop_
_entity.id
_entity.type
_entity.pdbx_description
1 polymer ?
#
loop_
_entity_poly.entity_id
_entity_poly.type
_entity_poly.pdbx_seq_one_letter_code
_entity_poly.pdbx_strand_id
1 'polypeptide(L)'
;MLNWLKTTLIPSASAFAPTGRSGMTARVRSLVLNARDGSIRTAINAARLRKEVDQSLDKARQQYTASRELAASAREVTALSASVKAGTDDIAGTAGRNLAVARASMDELSHLEARMRAIEEKVDGFARTVGQLDHHARSISEFGGIIQRIANQTNLLAINAAIEAARAGEAGRGFAVVAAEVRRLSQLVNEETTKIAGVNSEMRTLVESTTGATQEILEGVNVSAREVGLAAGHFKTFVADFERMTGTVNEMAVAMQSLDSISQSIGRQVTDMATNASETGKSMADASRRVDEVRATTEEMQGVLAEFRTGGTTFDGLVEATTQLRDAVGRCLAGHLARGADIFDQDYRPIEGSDPPRFTTGYDRAVERDLQALYDRVLSDLPGCTYALSVDTRGYAPTHNSKFSQTPTGQREHDLVYCRNKRIFDDPVGAKLAANRKPFLFQTYLRDTGEVINDLSMPLEIGGKHWGAVRVGFDSSKL
;
A
#
# COMPACT_ATOMS: atom_id res chain seq x y z
N MET A 1 11.60 -45.49 9.87
CA MET A 1 13.00 -44.99 9.97
C MET A 1 13.80 -45.57 11.15
N LEU A 2 13.34 -46.65 11.81
CA LEU A 2 14.08 -47.29 12.92
C LEU A 2 14.86 -48.57 12.55
N ASN A 3 14.85 -49.01 11.29
CA ASN A 3 15.51 -50.25 10.85
C ASN A 3 16.86 -50.07 10.13
N TRP A 4 17.35 -48.83 9.98
CA TRP A 4 18.62 -48.53 9.31
C TRP A 4 19.80 -48.29 10.27
N LEU A 5 19.54 -48.36 11.58
CA LEU A 5 20.55 -48.13 12.64
C LEU A 5 21.21 -49.41 13.17
N LYS A 6 20.82 -50.59 12.69
CA LYS A 6 21.32 -51.88 13.22
C LYS A 6 22.40 -52.55 12.37
N THR A 7 22.71 -52.07 11.17
CA THR A 7 23.46 -52.89 10.19
C THR A 7 24.80 -52.33 9.71
N THR A 8 25.25 -51.17 10.20
CA THR A 8 26.48 -50.53 9.66
C THR A 8 27.51 -50.04 10.67
N LEU A 9 27.33 -50.25 11.99
CA LEU A 9 28.24 -49.65 13.00
C LEU A 9 28.66 -50.54 14.17
N ILE A 10 28.55 -51.87 14.06
CA ILE A 10 29.17 -52.77 15.06
C ILE A 10 30.10 -53.75 14.32
N PRO A 11 31.42 -53.51 14.32
CA PRO A 11 32.37 -54.55 13.94
C PRO A 11 32.24 -55.73 14.92
N SER A 12 32.32 -56.94 14.38
CA SER A 12 32.30 -58.20 15.12
C SER A 12 33.20 -58.18 16.36
N ALA A 13 32.66 -58.65 17.48
CA ALA A 13 33.32 -58.67 18.80
C ALA A 13 34.46 -59.72 18.93
N SER A 14 35.01 -60.24 17.83
CA SER A 14 36.04 -61.29 17.83
C SER A 14 37.44 -60.84 17.36
N ALA A 15 37.69 -59.54 17.18
CA ALA A 15 39.03 -58.99 16.92
C ALA A 15 39.64 -58.22 18.11
N PHE A 16 39.11 -58.44 19.32
CA PHE A 16 39.46 -57.67 20.52
C PHE A 16 40.44 -58.42 21.43
N ALA A 17 41.71 -58.42 21.08
CA ALA A 17 42.79 -58.59 22.05
C ALA A 17 44.04 -57.84 21.57
N PRO A 18 44.43 -56.70 22.19
CA PRO A 18 45.72 -56.10 21.91
C PRO A 18 46.81 -56.99 22.51
N THR A 19 47.60 -57.64 21.66
CA THR A 19 48.84 -58.29 22.05
C THR A 19 49.91 -57.22 22.28
N GLY A 20 49.92 -56.63 23.48
CA GLY A 20 51.00 -55.77 23.99
C GLY A 20 50.71 -54.26 24.06
N ARG A 21 51.54 -53.53 24.84
CA ARG A 21 51.43 -52.08 25.12
C ARG A 21 51.33 -51.20 23.86
N SER A 22 51.90 -51.63 22.73
CA SER A 22 51.89 -50.89 21.47
C SER A 22 50.53 -50.84 20.74
N GLY A 23 49.67 -51.86 20.92
CA GLY A 23 48.34 -51.86 20.30
C GLY A 23 47.35 -50.96 21.03
N MET A 24 47.52 -50.83 22.35
CA MET A 24 46.68 -49.95 23.18
C MET A 24 46.96 -48.46 22.92
N THR A 25 48.23 -48.08 22.75
CA THR A 25 48.63 -46.69 22.44
C THR A 25 48.14 -46.24 21.07
N ALA A 26 48.23 -47.08 20.03
CA ALA A 26 47.70 -46.78 18.71
C ALA A 26 46.18 -46.55 18.71
N ARG A 27 45.45 -47.33 19.53
CA ARG A 27 43.99 -47.21 19.66
C ARG A 27 43.56 -45.96 20.41
N VAL A 28 44.22 -45.63 21.52
CA VAL A 28 43.99 -44.37 22.24
C VAL A 28 44.28 -43.18 21.34
N ARG A 29 45.38 -43.22 20.56
CA ARG A 29 45.71 -42.20 19.57
C ARG A 29 44.57 -42.00 18.55
N SER A 30 44.06 -43.08 17.97
CA SER A 30 42.94 -42.98 17.01
C SER A 30 41.67 -42.41 17.64
N LEU A 31 41.34 -42.78 18.88
CA LEU A 31 40.18 -42.23 19.60
C LEU A 31 40.32 -40.73 19.87
N VAL A 32 41.50 -40.28 20.30
CA VAL A 32 41.79 -38.85 20.53
C VAL A 32 41.66 -38.05 19.24
N LEU A 33 42.18 -38.56 18.12
CA LEU A 33 42.06 -37.90 16.82
C LEU A 33 40.60 -37.78 16.37
N ASN A 34 39.85 -38.88 16.42
CA ASN A 34 38.43 -38.87 16.08
C ASN A 34 37.62 -37.93 16.99
N ALA A 35 37.97 -37.86 18.28
CA ALA A 35 37.34 -36.96 19.24
C ALA A 35 37.66 -35.48 18.93
N ARG A 36 38.90 -35.17 18.51
CA ARG A 36 39.30 -33.82 18.09
C ARG A 36 38.52 -33.37 16.86
N ASP A 37 38.53 -34.17 15.80
CA ASP A 37 37.80 -33.86 14.56
C ASP A 37 36.30 -33.67 14.83
N GLY A 38 35.73 -34.56 15.64
CA GLY A 38 34.34 -34.47 16.10
C GLY A 38 34.05 -33.18 16.86
N SER A 39 34.91 -32.79 17.79
CA SER A 39 34.76 -31.57 18.59
C SER A 39 34.87 -30.30 17.75
N ILE A 40 35.84 -30.21 16.83
CA ILE A 40 35.99 -29.07 15.91
C ILE A 40 34.72 -28.93 15.06
N ARG A 41 34.23 -30.02 14.46
CA ARG A 41 33.00 -29.98 13.67
C ARG A 41 31.78 -29.54 14.48
N THR A 42 31.65 -29.98 15.73
CA THR A 42 30.57 -29.54 16.62
C THR A 42 30.65 -28.04 16.91
N ALA A 43 31.85 -27.51 17.17
CA ALA A 43 32.03 -26.09 17.45
C ALA A 43 31.71 -25.20 16.24
N ILE A 44 32.13 -25.62 15.03
CA ILE A 44 31.76 -24.95 13.76
C ILE A 44 30.23 -24.91 13.61
N ASN A 45 29.56 -26.05 13.82
CA ASN A 45 28.11 -26.14 13.70
C ASN A 45 27.39 -25.29 14.75
N ALA A 46 27.89 -25.23 15.98
CA ALA A 46 27.35 -24.37 17.03
C ALA A 46 27.45 -22.88 16.65
N ALA A 47 28.59 -22.45 16.10
CA ALA A 47 28.78 -21.07 15.64
C ALA A 47 27.83 -20.69 14.49
N ARG A 48 27.60 -21.60 13.54
CA ARG A 48 26.62 -21.38 12.45
C ARG A 48 25.19 -21.33 12.98
N LEU A 49 24.84 -22.25 13.88
CA LEU A 49 23.51 -22.32 14.47
C LEU A 49 23.18 -21.07 15.30
N ARG A 50 24.16 -20.49 16.02
CA ARG A 50 24.01 -19.19 16.70
C ARG A 50 23.52 -18.12 15.73
N LYS A 51 24.19 -17.97 14.58
CA LYS A 51 23.84 -16.98 13.56
C LYS A 51 22.42 -17.19 13.02
N GLU A 52 22.03 -18.43 12.76
CA GLU A 52 20.68 -18.78 12.28
C GLU A 52 19.60 -18.48 13.33
N VAL A 53 19.89 -18.71 14.61
CA VAL A 53 19.01 -18.38 15.74
C VAL A 53 18.79 -16.87 15.83
N ASP A 54 19.86 -16.08 15.76
CA ASP A 54 19.77 -14.61 15.83
C ASP A 54 18.96 -14.04 14.66
N GLN A 55 19.20 -14.52 13.44
CA GLN A 55 18.41 -14.15 12.26
C GLN A 55 16.93 -14.51 12.39
N SER A 56 16.63 -15.66 12.99
CA SER A 56 15.24 -16.11 13.20
C SER A 56 14.53 -15.28 14.27
N LEU A 57 15.26 -14.86 15.32
CA LEU A 57 14.73 -13.96 16.34
C LEU A 57 14.37 -12.58 15.77
N ASP A 58 15.23 -12.03 14.90
CA ASP A 58 14.95 -10.75 14.25
C ASP A 58 13.76 -10.83 13.29
N LYS A 59 13.65 -11.91 12.50
CA LYS A 59 12.47 -12.16 11.67
C LYS A 59 11.19 -12.27 12.49
N ALA A 60 11.23 -12.96 13.63
CA ALA A 60 10.08 -13.07 14.53
C ALA A 60 9.66 -11.70 15.08
N ARG A 61 10.62 -10.84 15.46
CA ARG A 61 10.33 -9.46 15.90
C ARG A 61 9.71 -8.62 14.79
N GLN A 62 10.25 -8.68 13.58
CA GLN A 62 9.70 -7.99 12.42
C GLN A 62 8.27 -8.44 12.12
N GLN A 63 8.02 -9.75 12.14
CA GLN A 63 6.69 -10.31 11.95
C GLN A 63 5.70 -9.83 13.01
N TYR A 64 6.11 -9.77 14.28
CA TYR A 64 5.27 -9.25 15.35
C TYR A 64 4.89 -7.77 15.15
N THR A 65 5.84 -6.92 14.75
CA THR A 65 5.57 -5.51 14.44
C THR A 65 4.64 -5.37 13.24
N ALA A 66 4.90 -6.09 12.15
CA ALA A 66 4.04 -6.09 10.97
C ALA A 66 2.60 -6.52 11.29
N SER A 67 2.43 -7.53 12.16
CA SER A 67 1.10 -7.93 12.63
C SER A 67 0.37 -6.79 13.34
N ARG A 68 1.05 -5.98 14.17
CA ARG A 68 0.40 -4.84 14.84
C ARG A 68 -0.05 -3.76 13.86
N GLU A 69 0.73 -3.50 12.82
CA GLU A 69 0.38 -2.55 11.76
C GLU A 69 -0.83 -3.06 10.96
N LEU A 70 -0.82 -4.34 10.55
CA LEU A 70 -1.98 -4.95 9.89
C LEU A 70 -3.24 -4.92 10.78
N ALA A 71 -3.11 -5.11 12.09
CA ALA A 71 -4.23 -5.00 13.03
C ALA A 71 -4.84 -3.60 13.08
N ALA A 72 -4.02 -2.56 12.90
CA ALA A 72 -4.48 -1.18 12.84
C ALA A 72 -5.21 -0.92 11.52
N SER A 73 -4.62 -1.33 10.39
CA SER A 73 -5.25 -1.21 9.07
C SER A 73 -6.58 -1.96 8.98
N ALA A 74 -6.70 -3.16 9.56
CA ALA A 74 -7.95 -3.91 9.56
C ALA A 74 -9.08 -3.18 10.33
N ARG A 75 -8.74 -2.51 11.44
CA ARG A 75 -9.69 -1.68 12.21
C ARG A 75 -10.10 -0.43 11.43
N GLU A 76 -9.16 0.19 10.73
CA GLU A 76 -9.45 1.34 9.87
C GLU A 76 -10.38 0.96 8.72
N VAL A 77 -10.15 -0.18 8.06
CA VAL A 77 -11.04 -0.70 7.01
C VAL A 77 -12.45 -0.96 7.54
N THR A 78 -12.56 -1.51 8.76
CA THR A 78 -13.88 -1.73 9.41
C THR A 78 -14.60 -0.41 9.68
N ALA A 79 -13.88 0.61 10.16
CA ALA A 79 -14.45 1.94 10.39
C ALA A 79 -14.90 2.61 9.07
N LEU A 80 -14.08 2.49 8.02
CA LEU A 80 -14.40 3.01 6.70
C LEU A 80 -15.62 2.28 6.09
N SER A 81 -15.69 0.96 6.21
CA SER A 81 -16.83 0.14 5.80
C SER A 81 -18.13 0.63 6.45
N ALA A 82 -18.11 0.87 7.76
CA ALA A 82 -19.26 1.41 8.49
C ALA A 82 -19.67 2.81 7.99
N SER A 83 -18.69 3.68 7.69
CA SER A 83 -18.96 5.01 7.15
C SER A 83 -19.56 4.95 5.73
N VAL A 84 -19.04 4.08 4.88
CA VAL A 84 -19.56 3.89 3.51
C VAL A 84 -20.97 3.32 3.56
N LYS A 85 -21.24 2.36 4.46
CA LYS A 85 -22.59 1.84 4.68
C LYS A 85 -23.57 2.94 5.07
N ALA A 86 -23.22 3.80 6.04
CA ALA A 86 -24.08 4.93 6.44
C ALA A 86 -24.35 5.90 5.27
N GLY A 87 -23.33 6.20 4.47
CA GLY A 87 -23.50 7.00 3.25
C GLY A 87 -24.39 6.32 2.21
N THR A 88 -24.31 4.99 2.10
CA THR A 88 -25.13 4.20 1.19
C THR A 88 -26.60 4.22 1.62
N ASP A 89 -26.87 4.11 2.92
CA ASP A 89 -28.23 4.20 3.49
C ASP A 89 -28.85 5.59 3.25
N ASP A 90 -28.07 6.68 3.37
CA ASP A 90 -28.53 8.05 3.08
C ASP A 90 -28.84 8.26 1.59
N ILE A 91 -27.98 7.73 0.70
CA ILE A 91 -28.23 7.73 -0.75
C ILE A 91 -29.52 6.94 -1.06
N ALA A 92 -29.73 5.78 -0.44
CA ALA A 92 -30.94 4.98 -0.60
C ALA A 92 -32.19 5.79 -0.22
N GLY A 93 -32.15 6.44 0.96
CA GLY A 93 -33.24 7.26 1.46
C GLY A 93 -33.54 8.46 0.55
N THR A 94 -32.50 9.11 0.02
CA THR A 94 -32.64 10.23 -0.90
C THR A 94 -33.17 9.80 -2.28
N ALA A 95 -32.66 8.70 -2.82
CA ALA A 95 -33.15 8.11 -4.06
C ALA A 95 -34.64 7.73 -3.95
N GLY A 96 -35.03 7.11 -2.83
CA GLY A 96 -36.43 6.76 -2.56
C GLY A 96 -37.36 7.98 -2.50
N ARG A 97 -36.95 9.06 -1.83
CA ARG A 97 -37.71 10.31 -1.79
C ARG A 97 -37.84 10.95 -3.17
N ASN A 98 -36.74 11.03 -3.93
CA ASN A 98 -36.77 11.62 -5.26
C ASN A 98 -37.58 10.80 -6.25
N LEU A 99 -37.55 9.46 -6.15
CA LEU A 99 -38.41 8.57 -6.93
C LEU A 99 -39.89 8.82 -6.65
N ALA A 100 -40.27 9.00 -5.37
CA ALA A 100 -41.65 9.34 -5.00
C ALA A 100 -42.08 10.69 -5.59
N VAL A 101 -41.22 11.72 -5.51
CA VAL A 101 -41.49 13.03 -6.11
C VAL A 101 -41.62 12.92 -7.62
N ALA A 102 -40.71 12.22 -8.30
CA ALA A 102 -40.76 12.05 -9.75
C ALA A 102 -42.05 11.34 -10.21
N ARG A 103 -42.49 10.30 -9.48
CA ARG A 103 -43.77 9.61 -9.76
C ARG A 103 -44.98 10.52 -9.55
N ALA A 104 -44.98 11.33 -8.48
CA ALA A 104 -46.05 12.31 -8.25
C ALA A 104 -46.09 13.37 -9.35
N SER A 105 -44.94 13.89 -9.78
CA SER A 105 -44.86 14.85 -10.89
C SER A 105 -45.29 14.25 -12.23
N MET A 106 -45.05 12.96 -12.49
CA MET A 106 -45.58 12.28 -13.67
C MET A 106 -47.11 12.22 -13.66
N ASP A 107 -47.71 11.97 -12.49
CA ASP A 107 -49.16 11.96 -12.32
C ASP A 107 -49.76 13.36 -12.58
N GLU A 108 -49.16 14.39 -12.01
CA GLU A 108 -49.54 15.80 -12.26
C GLU A 108 -49.41 16.19 -13.74
N LEU A 109 -48.35 15.77 -14.43
CA LEU A 109 -48.17 16.01 -15.86
C LEU A 109 -49.21 15.27 -16.70
N SER A 110 -49.60 14.06 -16.32
CA SER A 110 -50.67 13.33 -17.00
C SER A 110 -52.02 14.05 -16.89
N HIS A 111 -52.30 14.63 -15.71
CA HIS A 111 -53.48 15.47 -15.51
C HIS A 111 -53.40 16.76 -16.32
N LEU A 112 -52.22 17.37 -16.44
CA LEU A 112 -52.02 18.56 -17.24
C LEU A 112 -52.20 18.28 -18.73
N GLU A 113 -51.66 17.17 -19.25
CA GLU A 113 -51.87 16.72 -20.62
C GLU A 113 -53.36 16.54 -20.95
N ALA A 114 -54.11 15.90 -20.04
CA ALA A 114 -55.56 15.75 -20.19
C ALA A 114 -56.29 17.10 -20.20
N ARG A 115 -55.88 18.06 -19.37
CA ARG A 115 -56.42 19.42 -19.38
C ARG A 115 -56.12 20.17 -20.68
N MET A 116 -54.92 20.02 -21.23
CA MET A 116 -54.55 20.66 -22.50
C MET A 116 -55.39 20.14 -23.66
N ARG A 117 -55.63 18.82 -23.74
CA ARG A 117 -56.56 18.23 -24.72
C ARG A 117 -57.99 18.77 -24.57
N ALA A 118 -58.47 18.91 -23.34
CA ALA A 118 -59.80 19.48 -23.10
C ALA A 118 -59.89 20.97 -23.50
N ILE A 119 -58.81 21.74 -23.35
CA ILE A 119 -58.74 23.13 -23.82
C ILE A 119 -58.74 23.17 -25.35
N GLU A 120 -57.91 22.34 -26.00
CA GLU A 120 -57.85 22.21 -27.45
C GLU A 120 -59.24 21.94 -28.05
N GLU A 121 -59.97 20.95 -27.51
CA GLU A 121 -61.33 20.62 -27.95
C GLU A 121 -62.31 21.80 -27.80
N LYS A 122 -62.22 22.55 -26.69
CA LYS A 122 -63.06 23.72 -26.47
C LYS A 122 -62.73 24.87 -27.42
N VAL A 123 -61.46 25.10 -27.70
CA VAL A 123 -61.02 26.18 -28.60
C VAL A 123 -61.37 25.83 -30.05
N ASP A 124 -61.23 24.56 -30.46
CA ASP A 124 -61.71 24.07 -31.75
C ASP A 124 -63.24 24.24 -31.90
N GLY A 125 -64.00 23.91 -30.83
CA GLY A 125 -65.43 24.19 -30.76
C GLY A 125 -65.76 25.68 -30.92
N PHE A 126 -65.03 26.55 -30.24
CA PHE A 126 -65.18 28.01 -30.35
C PHE A 126 -64.85 28.52 -31.76
N ALA A 127 -63.78 28.03 -32.38
CA ALA A 127 -63.41 28.37 -33.75
C ALA A 127 -64.53 28.03 -34.75
N ARG A 128 -65.19 26.88 -34.59
CA ARG A 128 -66.36 26.51 -35.41
C ARG A 128 -67.52 27.49 -35.24
N THR A 129 -67.83 27.90 -34.01
CA THR A 129 -68.89 28.88 -33.75
C THR A 129 -68.57 30.25 -34.35
N VAL A 130 -67.33 30.72 -34.24
CA VAL A 130 -66.87 31.98 -34.86
C VAL A 130 -66.97 31.89 -36.39
N GLY A 131 -66.61 30.75 -36.99
CA GLY A 131 -66.79 30.51 -38.42
C GLY A 131 -68.26 30.54 -38.88
N GLN A 132 -69.19 30.06 -38.04
CA GLN A 132 -70.63 30.18 -38.32
C GLN A 132 -71.10 31.65 -38.24
N LEU A 133 -70.58 32.43 -37.29
CA LEU A 133 -70.88 33.86 -37.19
C LEU A 133 -70.37 34.64 -38.41
N ASP A 134 -69.16 34.34 -38.90
CA ASP A 134 -68.63 34.92 -40.15
C ASP A 134 -69.56 34.63 -41.33
N HIS A 135 -70.03 33.39 -41.45
CA HIS A 135 -70.97 32.99 -42.50
C HIS A 135 -72.29 33.78 -42.41
N HIS A 136 -72.89 33.87 -41.22
CA HIS A 136 -74.12 34.64 -41.01
C HIS A 136 -73.94 36.13 -41.31
N ALA A 137 -72.83 36.73 -40.89
CA ALA A 137 -72.52 38.14 -41.17
C ALA A 137 -72.38 38.39 -42.68
N ARG A 138 -71.79 37.45 -43.44
CA ARG A 138 -71.76 37.54 -44.92
C ARG A 138 -73.16 37.47 -45.54
N SER A 139 -74.01 36.56 -45.07
CA SER A 139 -75.41 36.49 -45.53
C SER A 139 -76.19 37.77 -45.23
N ILE A 140 -75.99 38.39 -44.07
CA ILE A 140 -76.62 39.69 -43.73
C ILE A 140 -76.17 40.78 -44.70
N SER A 141 -74.87 40.86 -45.03
CA SER A 141 -74.36 41.79 -46.05
C SER A 141 -75.02 41.58 -47.42
N GLU A 142 -75.21 40.32 -47.82
CA GLU A 142 -75.85 39.97 -49.10
C GLU A 142 -77.32 40.39 -49.12
N PHE A 143 -78.08 40.05 -48.07
CA PHE A 143 -79.49 40.44 -47.93
C PHE A 143 -79.65 41.95 -47.86
N GLY A 144 -78.79 42.65 -47.11
CA GLY A 144 -78.76 44.11 -47.07
C GLY A 144 -78.55 44.72 -48.46
N GLY A 145 -77.61 44.18 -49.25
CA GLY A 145 -77.38 44.61 -50.62
C GLY A 145 -78.59 44.39 -51.54
N ILE A 146 -79.32 43.29 -51.39
CA ILE A 146 -80.58 43.03 -52.12
C ILE A 146 -81.65 44.07 -51.73
N ILE A 147 -81.86 44.30 -50.44
CA ILE A 147 -82.86 45.25 -49.93
C ILE A 147 -82.55 46.66 -50.44
N GLN A 148 -81.29 47.08 -50.43
CA GLN A 148 -80.87 48.39 -50.93
C GLN A 148 -81.13 48.53 -52.45
N ARG A 149 -80.92 47.48 -53.24
CA ARG A 149 -81.31 47.47 -54.67
C ARG A 149 -82.81 47.61 -54.86
N ILE A 150 -83.61 46.89 -54.08
CA ILE A 150 -85.08 46.97 -54.12
C ILE A 150 -85.53 48.39 -53.76
N ALA A 151 -85.05 48.95 -52.65
CA ALA A 151 -85.39 50.29 -52.21
C ALA A 151 -84.98 51.38 -53.23
N ASN A 152 -83.81 51.26 -53.87
CA ASN A 152 -83.41 52.14 -54.97
C ASN A 152 -84.36 52.04 -56.18
N GLN A 153 -84.74 50.82 -56.56
CA GLN A 153 -85.68 50.59 -57.66
C GLN A 153 -87.07 51.14 -57.33
N THR A 154 -87.57 50.93 -56.11
CA THR A 154 -88.85 51.46 -55.63
C THR A 154 -88.83 52.99 -55.56
N ASN A 155 -87.70 53.59 -55.15
CA ASN A 155 -87.52 55.04 -55.17
C ASN A 155 -87.56 55.61 -56.61
N LEU A 156 -86.92 54.95 -57.58
CA LEU A 156 -86.98 55.33 -59.00
C LEU A 156 -88.40 55.20 -59.57
N LEU A 157 -89.10 54.10 -59.26
CA LEU A 157 -90.50 53.88 -59.63
C LEU A 157 -91.40 54.98 -59.05
N ALA A 158 -91.20 55.33 -57.78
CA ALA A 158 -91.96 56.38 -57.10
C ALA A 158 -91.70 57.77 -57.69
N ILE A 159 -90.46 58.07 -58.10
CA ILE A 159 -90.12 59.31 -58.82
C ILE A 159 -90.84 59.36 -60.17
N ASN A 160 -90.79 58.27 -60.95
CA ASN A 160 -91.48 58.21 -62.25
C ASN A 160 -93.00 58.36 -62.08
N ALA A 161 -93.58 57.73 -61.06
CA ALA A 161 -95.00 57.87 -60.73
C ALA A 161 -95.37 59.30 -60.27
N ALA A 162 -94.52 59.96 -59.49
CA ALA A 162 -94.72 61.35 -59.07
C ALA A 162 -94.66 62.33 -60.25
N ILE A 163 -93.76 62.09 -61.22
CA ILE A 163 -93.66 62.88 -62.46
C ILE A 163 -94.95 62.72 -63.29
N GLU A 164 -95.41 61.49 -63.50
CA GLU A 164 -96.62 61.25 -64.31
C GLU A 164 -97.89 61.76 -63.61
N ALA A 165 -97.95 61.68 -62.28
CA ALA A 165 -99.02 62.27 -61.48
C ALA A 165 -99.04 63.82 -61.58
N ALA A 166 -97.87 64.47 -61.61
CA ALA A 166 -97.78 65.91 -61.85
C ALA A 166 -98.21 66.29 -63.29
N ARG A 167 -97.94 65.41 -64.26
CA ARG A 167 -98.29 65.58 -65.68
C ARG A 167 -99.80 65.50 -65.93
N ALA A 168 -100.52 64.73 -65.12
CA ALA A 168 -101.99 64.59 -65.17
C ALA A 168 -102.76 65.76 -64.51
N GLY A 169 -102.08 66.76 -63.93
CA GLY A 169 -102.72 67.95 -63.34
C GLY A 169 -103.60 67.63 -62.12
N GLU A 170 -104.78 68.26 -62.03
CA GLU A 170 -105.72 68.08 -60.90
C GLU A 170 -106.19 66.61 -60.72
N ALA A 171 -106.30 65.83 -61.80
CA ALA A 171 -106.71 64.43 -61.75
C ALA A 171 -105.65 63.49 -61.13
N GLY A 172 -104.36 63.89 -61.15
CA GLY A 172 -103.24 63.11 -60.61
C GLY A 172 -102.92 63.36 -59.14
N ARG A 173 -103.63 64.30 -58.49
CA ARG A 173 -103.25 64.84 -57.16
C ARG A 173 -103.23 63.79 -56.04
N GLY A 174 -104.18 62.84 -56.04
CA GLY A 174 -104.20 61.73 -55.08
C GLY A 174 -103.04 60.74 -55.29
N PHE A 175 -102.70 60.44 -56.55
CA PHE A 175 -101.56 59.60 -56.90
C PHE A 175 -100.22 60.24 -56.56
N ALA A 176 -100.09 61.56 -56.69
CA ALA A 176 -98.89 62.30 -56.32
C ALA A 176 -98.55 62.17 -54.83
N VAL A 177 -99.56 62.18 -53.95
CA VAL A 177 -99.37 61.99 -52.50
C VAL A 177 -98.88 60.57 -52.18
N VAL A 178 -99.48 59.56 -52.80
CA VAL A 178 -99.05 58.15 -52.62
C VAL A 178 -97.62 57.95 -53.15
N ALA A 179 -97.30 58.50 -54.33
CA ALA A 179 -95.95 58.41 -54.89
C ALA A 179 -94.90 59.10 -54.02
N ALA A 180 -95.23 60.26 -53.42
CA ALA A 180 -94.35 60.95 -52.47
C ALA A 180 -94.11 60.11 -51.19
N GLU A 181 -95.14 59.44 -50.66
CA GLU A 181 -94.99 58.59 -49.48
C GLU A 181 -94.21 57.30 -49.78
N VAL A 182 -94.42 56.66 -50.94
CA VAL A 182 -93.62 55.49 -51.37
C VAL A 182 -92.15 55.88 -51.58
N ARG A 183 -91.89 57.08 -52.12
CA ARG A 183 -90.54 57.63 -52.26
C ARG A 183 -89.88 57.82 -50.88
N ARG A 184 -90.59 58.46 -49.95
CA ARG A 184 -90.12 58.68 -48.58
C ARG A 184 -89.82 57.36 -47.87
N LEU A 185 -90.71 56.37 -47.99
CA LEU A 185 -90.53 55.04 -47.42
C LEU A 185 -89.32 54.32 -48.02
N SER A 186 -89.12 54.42 -49.34
CA SER A 186 -87.97 53.83 -50.03
C SER A 186 -86.64 54.46 -49.59
N GLN A 187 -86.62 55.78 -49.40
CA GLN A 187 -85.46 56.49 -48.83
C GLN A 187 -85.17 56.06 -47.40
N LEU A 188 -86.21 55.93 -46.56
CA LEU A 188 -86.07 55.42 -45.19
C LEU A 188 -85.52 53.99 -45.15
N VAL A 189 -86.00 53.09 -46.02
CA VAL A 189 -85.47 51.72 -46.14
C VAL A 189 -84.00 51.75 -46.53
N ASN A 190 -83.58 52.62 -47.46
CA ASN A 190 -82.17 52.79 -47.82
C ASN A 190 -81.30 53.27 -46.64
N GLU A 191 -81.79 54.25 -45.89
CA GLU A 191 -81.09 54.78 -44.71
C GLU A 191 -80.91 53.70 -43.64
N GLU A 192 -81.97 52.96 -43.30
CA GLU A 192 -81.90 51.87 -42.33
C GLU A 192 -81.04 50.69 -42.82
N THR A 193 -81.10 50.35 -44.11
CA THR A 193 -80.23 49.31 -44.69
C THR A 193 -78.76 49.71 -44.62
N THR A 194 -78.46 51.01 -44.81
CA THR A 194 -77.09 51.53 -44.68
C THR A 194 -76.59 51.45 -43.23
N LYS A 195 -77.44 51.72 -42.23
CA LYS A 195 -77.11 51.53 -40.81
C LYS A 195 -76.83 50.05 -40.48
N ILE A 196 -77.67 49.13 -40.97
CA ILE A 196 -77.46 47.68 -40.82
C ILE A 196 -76.13 47.26 -41.45
N ALA A 197 -75.80 47.78 -42.63
CA ALA A 197 -74.52 47.50 -43.29
C ALA A 197 -73.33 47.97 -42.44
N GLY A 198 -73.43 49.15 -41.80
CA GLY A 198 -72.43 49.65 -40.86
C GLY A 198 -72.21 48.72 -39.67
N VAL A 199 -73.28 48.38 -38.94
CA VAL A 199 -73.22 47.46 -37.78
C VAL A 199 -72.70 46.07 -38.20
N ASN A 200 -73.11 45.56 -39.36
CA ASN A 200 -72.62 44.27 -39.87
C ASN A 200 -71.13 44.33 -40.25
N SER A 201 -70.64 45.46 -40.75
CA SER A 201 -69.22 45.67 -41.00
C SER A 201 -68.42 45.62 -39.71
N GLU A 202 -68.89 46.30 -38.65
CA GLU A 202 -68.26 46.25 -37.32
C GLU A 202 -68.26 44.81 -36.75
N MET A 203 -69.38 44.09 -36.90
CA MET A 203 -69.48 42.68 -36.49
C MET A 203 -68.48 41.80 -37.23
N ARG A 204 -68.30 42.00 -38.54
CA ARG A 204 -67.30 41.27 -39.32
C ARG A 204 -65.87 41.55 -38.87
N THR A 205 -65.53 42.81 -38.59
CA THR A 205 -64.21 43.16 -38.02
C THR A 205 -63.98 42.47 -36.68
N LEU A 206 -65.00 42.40 -35.82
CA LEU A 206 -64.92 41.69 -34.54
C LEU A 206 -64.73 40.18 -34.73
N VAL A 207 -65.42 39.57 -35.70
CA VAL A 207 -65.27 38.15 -36.05
C VAL A 207 -63.88 37.85 -36.60
N GLU A 208 -63.34 38.67 -37.49
CA GLU A 208 -61.97 38.54 -38.02
C GLU A 208 -60.94 38.63 -36.89
N SER A 209 -61.07 39.62 -36.00
CA SER A 209 -60.19 39.75 -34.82
C SER A 209 -60.32 38.55 -33.88
N THR A 210 -61.53 38.08 -33.62
CA THR A 210 -61.77 36.91 -32.76
C THR A 210 -61.19 35.63 -33.37
N THR A 211 -61.26 35.49 -34.69
CA THR A 211 -60.65 34.36 -35.43
C THR A 211 -59.13 34.37 -35.25
N GLY A 212 -58.48 35.53 -35.42
CA GLY A 212 -57.04 35.68 -35.19
C GLY A 212 -56.64 35.30 -33.76
N ALA A 213 -57.35 35.84 -32.76
CA ALA A 213 -57.09 35.51 -31.35
C ALA A 213 -57.31 34.01 -31.05
N THR A 214 -58.30 33.37 -31.67
CA THR A 214 -58.56 31.93 -31.51
C THR A 214 -57.41 31.10 -32.06
N GLN A 215 -56.83 31.52 -33.19
CA GLN A 215 -55.71 30.84 -33.80
C GLN A 215 -54.42 30.97 -32.98
N GLU A 216 -54.14 32.16 -32.42
CA GLU A 216 -53.05 32.36 -31.47
C GLU A 216 -53.19 31.46 -30.22
N ILE A 217 -54.41 31.31 -29.70
CA ILE A 217 -54.67 30.40 -28.57
C ILE A 217 -54.38 28.95 -28.95
N LEU A 218 -54.81 28.49 -30.13
CA LEU A 218 -54.53 27.12 -30.61
C LEU A 218 -53.03 26.86 -30.75
N GLU A 219 -52.27 27.83 -31.29
CA GLU A 219 -50.81 27.73 -31.36
C GLU A 219 -50.19 27.64 -29.96
N GLY A 220 -50.64 28.48 -29.02
CA GLY A 220 -50.19 28.44 -27.63
C GLY A 220 -50.47 27.09 -26.93
N VAL A 221 -51.68 26.54 -27.12
CA VAL A 221 -52.07 25.23 -26.58
C VAL A 221 -51.17 24.12 -27.13
N ASN A 222 -50.89 24.13 -28.44
CA ASN A 222 -50.00 23.16 -29.07
C ASN A 222 -48.57 23.23 -28.55
N VAL A 223 -48.01 24.43 -28.37
CA VAL A 223 -46.67 24.62 -27.82
C VAL A 223 -46.61 24.08 -26.38
N SER A 224 -47.57 24.47 -25.54
CA SER A 224 -47.61 24.01 -24.15
C SER A 224 -47.85 22.50 -24.03
N ALA A 225 -48.67 21.89 -24.89
CA ALA A 225 -48.83 20.44 -24.93
C ALA A 225 -47.52 19.71 -25.25
N ARG A 226 -46.72 20.26 -26.17
CA ARG A 226 -45.38 19.74 -26.48
C ARG A 226 -44.43 19.85 -25.28
N GLU A 227 -44.43 20.99 -24.58
CA GLU A 227 -43.60 21.20 -23.39
C GLU A 227 -43.96 20.23 -22.25
N VAL A 228 -45.26 19.98 -22.04
CA VAL A 228 -45.74 18.97 -21.08
C VAL A 228 -45.24 17.57 -21.47
N GLY A 229 -45.31 17.21 -22.75
CA GLY A 229 -44.79 15.93 -23.25
C GLY A 229 -43.28 15.78 -23.03
N LEU A 230 -42.49 16.84 -23.25
CA LEU A 230 -41.05 16.84 -22.98
C LEU A 230 -40.75 16.68 -21.48
N ALA A 231 -41.48 17.41 -20.63
CA ALA A 231 -41.34 17.30 -19.18
C ALA A 231 -41.66 15.87 -18.70
N ALA A 232 -42.73 15.25 -19.22
CA ALA A 232 -43.09 13.87 -18.90
C ALA A 232 -41.99 12.88 -19.31
N GLY A 233 -41.35 13.12 -20.47
CA GLY A 233 -40.17 12.37 -20.91
C GLY A 233 -39.00 12.47 -19.93
N HIS A 234 -38.67 13.67 -19.45
CA HIS A 234 -37.60 13.86 -18.46
C HIS A 234 -37.89 13.14 -17.13
N PHE A 235 -39.12 13.25 -16.63
CA PHE A 235 -39.48 12.57 -15.38
C PHE A 235 -39.47 11.04 -15.50
N LYS A 236 -39.84 10.49 -16.67
CA LYS A 236 -39.69 9.06 -16.94
C LYS A 236 -38.23 8.61 -16.86
N THR A 237 -37.31 9.42 -17.39
CA THR A 237 -35.86 9.15 -17.25
C THR A 237 -35.42 9.23 -15.79
N PHE A 238 -35.87 10.24 -15.03
CA PHE A 238 -35.56 10.33 -13.60
C PHE A 238 -36.03 9.11 -12.79
N VAL A 239 -37.24 8.60 -13.07
CA VAL A 239 -37.73 7.37 -12.43
C VAL A 239 -36.79 6.20 -12.70
N ALA A 240 -36.40 5.99 -13.96
CA ALA A 240 -35.48 4.91 -14.33
C ALA A 240 -34.09 5.09 -13.68
N ASP A 241 -33.60 6.33 -13.58
CA ASP A 241 -32.31 6.65 -12.97
C ASP A 241 -32.31 6.37 -11.45
N PHE A 242 -33.38 6.72 -10.74
CA PHE A 242 -33.50 6.43 -9.31
C PHE A 242 -33.70 4.93 -9.02
N GLU A 243 -34.39 4.20 -9.89
CA GLU A 243 -34.50 2.74 -9.78
C GLU A 243 -33.14 2.06 -9.97
N ARG A 244 -32.35 2.48 -10.97
CA ARG A 244 -30.96 2.01 -11.14
C ARG A 244 -30.09 2.35 -9.94
N MET A 245 -30.19 3.58 -9.43
CA MET A 245 -29.45 4.03 -8.25
C MET A 245 -29.76 3.14 -7.03
N THR A 246 -31.02 2.76 -6.84
CA THR A 246 -31.45 1.84 -5.78
C THR A 246 -30.79 0.46 -5.94
N GLY A 247 -30.70 -0.04 -7.19
CA GLY A 247 -29.97 -1.28 -7.50
C GLY A 247 -28.49 -1.21 -7.11
N THR A 248 -27.79 -0.14 -7.53
CA THR A 248 -26.37 0.08 -7.20
C THR A 248 -26.14 0.19 -5.69
N VAL A 249 -27.04 0.87 -4.96
CA VAL A 249 -27.00 0.96 -3.50
C VAL A 249 -27.08 -0.43 -2.86
N ASN A 250 -27.96 -1.30 -3.36
CA ASN A 250 -28.07 -2.66 -2.83
C ASN A 250 -26.80 -3.49 -3.09
N GLU A 251 -26.18 -3.36 -4.27
CA GLU A 251 -24.89 -3.99 -4.58
C GLU A 251 -23.78 -3.49 -3.64
N MET A 252 -23.73 -2.18 -3.36
CA MET A 252 -22.79 -1.60 -2.40
C MET A 252 -23.00 -2.17 -0.99
N ALA A 253 -24.24 -2.33 -0.54
CA ALA A 253 -24.54 -2.93 0.76
C ALA A 253 -24.02 -4.37 0.88
N VAL A 254 -24.17 -5.17 -0.18
CA VAL A 254 -23.61 -6.54 -0.25
C VAL A 254 -22.07 -6.50 -0.22
N ALA A 255 -21.44 -5.58 -0.96
CA ALA A 255 -20.00 -5.42 -0.96
C ALA A 255 -19.45 -5.04 0.43
N MET A 256 -20.14 -4.16 1.17
CA MET A 256 -19.76 -3.78 2.53
C MET A 256 -19.83 -4.96 3.51
N GLN A 257 -20.87 -5.81 3.42
CA GLN A 257 -20.94 -7.03 4.23
C GLN A 257 -19.77 -7.98 3.97
N SER A 258 -19.35 -8.10 2.71
CA SER A 258 -18.17 -8.88 2.33
C SER A 258 -16.89 -8.29 2.92
N LEU A 259 -16.71 -6.96 2.85
CA LEU A 259 -15.57 -6.26 3.43
C LEU A 259 -15.47 -6.42 4.95
N ASP A 260 -16.60 -6.39 5.66
CA ASP A 260 -16.63 -6.63 7.10
C ASP A 260 -16.16 -8.06 7.43
N SER A 261 -16.64 -9.05 6.69
CA SER A 261 -16.22 -10.45 6.84
C SER A 261 -14.73 -10.64 6.58
N ILE A 262 -14.21 -10.03 5.51
CA ILE A 262 -12.78 -10.05 5.16
C ILE A 262 -11.97 -9.39 6.28
N SER A 263 -12.40 -8.24 6.79
CA SER A 263 -11.70 -7.51 7.86
C SER A 263 -11.64 -8.33 9.15
N GLN A 264 -12.72 -9.02 9.51
CA GLN A 264 -12.73 -9.95 10.65
C GLN A 264 -11.79 -11.14 10.44
N SER A 265 -11.70 -11.67 9.22
CA SER A 265 -10.77 -12.75 8.88
C SER A 265 -9.31 -12.29 9.01
N ILE A 266 -9.00 -11.09 8.50
CA ILE A 266 -7.68 -10.47 8.66
C ILE A 266 -7.35 -10.29 10.15
N GLY A 267 -8.29 -9.80 10.96
CA GLY A 267 -8.09 -9.63 12.40
C GLY A 267 -7.72 -10.93 13.11
N ARG A 268 -8.34 -12.06 12.73
CA ARG A 268 -7.98 -13.39 13.23
C ARG A 268 -6.58 -13.82 12.79
N GLN A 269 -6.29 -13.73 11.49
CA GLN A 269 -4.98 -14.10 10.93
C GLN A 269 -3.84 -13.29 11.56
N VAL A 270 -4.06 -12.01 11.82
CA VAL A 270 -3.10 -11.13 12.47
C VAL A 270 -2.82 -11.55 13.91
N THR A 271 -3.86 -11.98 14.64
CA THR A 271 -3.71 -12.51 16.00
C THR A 271 -2.89 -13.81 16.00
N ASP A 272 -3.15 -14.70 15.04
CA ASP A 272 -2.38 -15.94 14.87
C ASP A 272 -0.92 -15.65 14.52
N MET A 273 -0.66 -14.69 13.63
CA MET A 273 0.70 -14.27 13.28
C MET A 273 1.46 -13.70 14.49
N ALA A 274 0.82 -12.85 15.29
CA ALA A 274 1.45 -12.29 16.49
C ALA A 274 1.78 -13.39 17.52
N THR A 275 0.89 -14.37 17.66
CA THR A 275 1.10 -15.54 18.54
C THR A 275 2.28 -16.38 18.06
N ASN A 276 2.29 -16.76 16.77
CA ASN A 276 3.37 -17.54 16.15
C ASN A 276 4.73 -16.83 16.22
N ALA A 277 4.75 -15.51 16.01
CA ALA A 277 5.96 -14.70 16.14
C ALA A 277 6.50 -14.73 17.59
N SER A 278 5.62 -14.59 18.58
CA SER A 278 5.98 -14.67 20.00
C SER A 278 6.52 -16.06 20.38
N GLU A 279 5.87 -17.14 19.92
CA GLU A 279 6.32 -18.52 20.15
C GLU A 279 7.65 -18.82 19.48
N THR A 280 7.85 -18.32 18.26
CA THR A 280 9.14 -18.41 17.56
C THR A 280 10.22 -17.68 18.35
N GLY A 281 9.94 -16.47 18.86
CA GLY A 281 10.88 -15.72 19.69
C GLY A 281 11.30 -16.48 20.97
N LYS A 282 10.35 -17.11 21.67
CA LYS A 282 10.64 -17.98 22.83
C LYS A 282 11.50 -19.18 22.43
N SER A 283 11.13 -19.86 21.35
CA SER A 283 11.85 -21.04 20.85
C SER A 283 13.29 -20.69 20.44
N MET A 284 13.50 -19.52 19.84
CA MET A 284 14.83 -19.03 19.47
C MET A 284 15.66 -18.62 20.69
N ALA A 285 15.06 -18.02 21.72
CA ALA A 285 15.75 -17.74 22.98
C ALA A 285 16.24 -19.04 23.65
N ASP A 286 15.41 -20.09 23.65
CA ASP A 286 15.77 -21.40 24.17
C ASP A 286 16.85 -22.09 23.34
N ALA A 287 16.74 -22.04 22.01
CA ALA A 287 17.77 -22.53 21.09
C ALA A 287 19.10 -21.81 21.33
N SER A 288 19.05 -20.49 21.57
CA SER A 288 20.24 -19.69 21.83
C SER A 288 21.00 -20.20 23.07
N ARG A 289 20.30 -20.42 24.18
CA ARG A 289 20.90 -20.98 25.41
C ARG A 289 21.54 -22.36 25.17
N ARG A 290 20.84 -23.24 24.46
CA ARG A 290 21.35 -24.59 24.13
C ARG A 290 22.61 -24.54 23.27
N VAL A 291 22.69 -23.62 22.31
CA VAL A 291 23.90 -23.45 21.50
C VAL A 291 25.07 -22.94 22.34
N ASP A 292 24.81 -22.12 23.38
CA ASP A 292 25.89 -21.67 24.29
C ASP A 292 26.40 -22.82 25.15
N GLU A 293 25.51 -23.68 25.62
CA GLU A 293 25.87 -24.91 26.35
C GLU A 293 26.70 -25.87 25.49
N VAL A 294 26.29 -26.10 24.24
CA VAL A 294 27.04 -26.93 23.27
C VAL A 294 28.41 -26.32 23.01
N ARG A 295 28.51 -25.01 22.81
CA ARG A 295 29.79 -24.32 22.60
C ARG A 295 30.70 -24.48 23.82
N ALA A 296 30.19 -24.21 25.03
CA ALA A 296 30.97 -24.31 26.26
C ALA A 296 31.49 -25.74 26.50
N THR A 297 30.63 -26.74 26.32
CA THR A 297 30.99 -28.17 26.48
C THR A 297 32.01 -28.60 25.42
N THR A 298 31.88 -28.09 24.20
CA THR A 298 32.82 -28.40 23.10
C THR A 298 34.18 -27.77 23.33
N GLU A 299 34.22 -26.52 23.81
CA GLU A 299 35.47 -25.84 24.20
C GLU A 299 36.18 -26.59 25.35
N GLU A 300 35.43 -27.09 26.34
CA GLU A 300 35.98 -27.92 27.42
C GLU A 300 36.57 -29.23 26.90
N MET A 301 35.84 -29.93 26.02
CA MET A 301 36.31 -31.15 25.36
C MET A 301 37.58 -30.89 24.54
N GLN A 302 37.64 -29.79 23.79
CA GLN A 302 38.81 -29.39 23.02
C GLN A 302 40.01 -29.08 23.94
N GLY A 303 39.76 -28.44 25.08
CA GLY A 303 40.79 -28.20 26.11
C GLY A 303 41.40 -29.49 26.64
N VAL A 304 40.58 -30.47 27.03
CA VAL A 304 41.05 -31.78 27.50
C VAL A 304 41.80 -32.52 26.40
N LEU A 305 41.27 -32.50 25.17
CA LEU A 305 41.91 -33.16 24.03
C LEU A 305 43.23 -32.50 23.66
N ALA A 306 43.43 -31.21 23.92
CA ALA A 306 44.69 -30.51 23.65
C ALA A 306 45.86 -31.04 24.50
N GLU A 307 45.59 -31.59 25.69
CA GLU A 307 46.61 -32.13 26.59
C GLU A 307 47.25 -33.44 26.06
N PHE A 308 46.54 -34.18 25.21
CA PHE A 308 47.01 -35.47 24.69
C PHE A 308 47.92 -35.31 23.46
N ARG A 309 49.24 -35.35 23.62
CA ARG A 309 50.15 -35.35 22.46
C ARG A 309 50.07 -36.68 21.70
N THR A 310 49.57 -36.64 20.47
CA THR A 310 49.34 -37.84 19.62
C THR A 310 50.52 -38.15 18.70
N GLY A 311 51.43 -37.19 18.53
CA GLY A 311 52.67 -37.27 17.76
C GLY A 311 52.45 -37.21 16.25
N GLY A 312 53.06 -36.24 15.56
CA GLY A 312 53.08 -36.18 14.10
C GLY A 312 51.74 -35.80 13.44
N THR A 313 50.90 -35.03 14.13
CA THR A 313 49.65 -34.48 13.59
C THR A 313 49.76 -32.97 13.38
N THR A 314 48.92 -32.39 12.51
CA THR A 314 48.86 -30.94 12.28
C THR A 314 48.59 -30.18 13.58
N PHE A 315 47.72 -30.72 14.44
CA PHE A 315 47.44 -30.18 15.76
C PHE A 315 48.67 -30.20 16.69
N ASP A 316 49.47 -31.28 16.69
CA ASP A 316 50.70 -31.33 17.47
C ASP A 316 51.70 -30.26 17.02
N GLY A 317 51.76 -29.99 15.71
CA GLY A 317 52.54 -28.90 15.11
C GLY A 317 52.03 -27.51 15.52
N LEU A 318 50.70 -27.31 15.54
CA LEU A 318 50.07 -26.08 16.03
C LEU A 318 50.41 -25.82 17.51
N VAL A 319 50.31 -26.83 18.37
CA VAL A 319 50.67 -26.72 19.79
C VAL A 319 52.15 -26.39 19.96
N GLU A 320 53.03 -27.05 19.19
CA GLU A 320 54.46 -26.81 19.24
C GLU A 320 54.83 -25.40 18.77
N ALA A 321 54.32 -24.96 17.61
CA ALA A 321 54.55 -23.62 17.08
C ALA A 321 54.03 -22.55 18.06
N THR A 322 52.86 -22.76 18.67
CA THR A 322 52.29 -21.82 19.65
C THR A 322 53.13 -21.79 20.94
N THR A 323 53.66 -22.93 21.39
CA THR A 323 54.58 -23.01 22.54
C THR A 323 55.88 -22.25 22.26
N GLN A 324 56.48 -22.48 21.08
CA GLN A 324 57.70 -21.80 20.65
C GLN A 324 57.47 -20.29 20.51
N LEU A 325 56.33 -19.89 19.96
CA LEU A 325 55.91 -18.49 19.86
C LEU A 325 55.78 -17.85 21.25
N ARG A 326 55.07 -18.51 22.18
CA ARG A 326 54.92 -18.06 23.57
C ARG A 326 56.28 -17.79 24.19
N ASP A 327 57.20 -18.75 24.10
CA ASP A 327 58.51 -18.63 24.73
C ASP A 327 59.38 -17.55 24.06
N ALA A 328 59.28 -17.40 22.74
CA ALA A 328 59.99 -16.35 22.00
C ALA A 328 59.45 -14.95 22.30
N VAL A 329 58.12 -14.78 22.35
CA VAL A 329 57.47 -13.52 22.73
C VAL A 329 57.79 -13.17 24.17
N GLY A 330 57.71 -14.15 25.09
CA GLY A 330 58.08 -13.95 26.50
C GLY A 330 59.52 -13.47 26.66
N ARG A 331 60.49 -14.10 25.96
CA ARG A 331 61.89 -13.64 25.94
C ARG A 331 62.05 -12.24 25.31
N CYS A 332 61.34 -11.96 24.22
CA CYS A 332 61.38 -10.67 23.54
C CYS A 332 60.92 -9.55 24.47
N LEU A 333 59.74 -9.70 25.07
CA LEU A 333 59.16 -8.72 25.97
C LEU A 333 59.97 -8.58 27.26
N ALA A 334 60.45 -9.68 27.86
CA ALA A 334 61.35 -9.62 29.01
C ALA A 334 62.65 -8.85 28.70
N GLY A 335 63.21 -9.04 27.50
CA GLY A 335 64.39 -8.32 27.05
C GLY A 335 64.15 -6.81 26.87
N HIS A 336 62.97 -6.42 26.38
CA HIS A 336 62.58 -5.01 26.27
C HIS A 336 62.30 -4.38 27.65
N LEU A 337 61.65 -5.12 28.56
CA LEU A 337 61.47 -4.70 29.94
C LEU A 337 62.82 -4.46 30.64
N ALA A 338 63.81 -5.34 30.43
CA ALA A 338 65.16 -5.16 30.97
C ALA A 338 65.90 -3.94 30.39
N ARG A 339 65.52 -3.48 29.18
CA ARG A 339 66.03 -2.25 28.54
C ARG A 339 65.24 -1.00 28.92
N GLY A 340 64.26 -1.10 29.83
CA GLY A 340 63.48 0.02 30.35
C GLY A 340 62.18 0.32 29.61
N ALA A 341 61.72 -0.53 28.69
CA ALA A 341 60.39 -0.36 28.09
C ALA A 341 59.30 -0.77 29.09
N ASP A 342 58.30 0.10 29.30
CA ASP A 342 57.13 -0.22 30.14
C ASP A 342 56.12 -1.08 29.36
N ILE A 343 56.42 -2.37 29.22
CA ILE A 343 55.56 -3.32 28.51
C ILE A 343 54.20 -3.56 29.19
N PHE A 344 53.97 -3.00 30.39
CA PHE A 344 52.71 -3.11 31.12
C PHE A 344 51.87 -1.83 31.02
N ASP A 345 52.28 -0.85 30.22
CA ASP A 345 51.49 0.35 29.96
C ASP A 345 50.14 0.00 29.31
N GLN A 346 49.05 0.39 29.96
CA GLN A 346 47.67 0.22 29.49
C GLN A 346 46.97 1.56 29.26
N ASP A 347 47.71 2.67 29.17
CA ASP A 347 47.21 3.98 28.74
C ASP A 347 46.97 3.98 27.22
N TYR A 348 45.94 3.27 26.78
CA TYR A 348 45.60 3.13 25.36
C TYR A 348 45.13 4.47 24.77
N ARG A 349 46.01 5.12 24.00
CA ARG A 349 45.69 6.39 23.34
C ARG A 349 45.14 6.14 21.94
N PRO A 350 43.96 6.66 21.58
CA PRO A 350 43.38 6.42 20.27
C PRO A 350 44.25 6.97 19.13
N ILE A 351 44.28 6.25 18.02
CA ILE A 351 44.88 6.67 16.76
C ILE A 351 43.73 7.05 15.81
N GLU A 352 43.75 8.27 15.29
CA GLU A 352 42.73 8.73 14.35
C GLU A 352 42.88 8.07 12.97
N GLY A 353 41.77 7.98 12.24
CA GLY A 353 41.76 7.58 10.83
C GLY A 353 41.62 6.08 10.55
N SER A 354 41.09 5.28 11.48
CA SER A 354 40.74 3.87 11.23
C SER A 354 39.35 3.49 11.76
N ASP A 355 38.69 2.55 11.07
CA ASP A 355 37.48 1.87 11.54
C ASP A 355 37.62 0.36 11.30
N PRO A 356 37.81 -0.50 12.33
CA PRO A 356 37.63 -0.23 13.76
C PRO A 356 38.70 0.68 14.41
N PRO A 357 38.44 1.20 15.63
CA PRO A 357 39.38 2.03 16.37
C PRO A 357 40.72 1.31 16.65
N ARG A 358 41.81 2.06 16.55
CA ARG A 358 43.17 1.64 16.89
C ARG A 358 43.74 2.51 18.00
N PHE A 359 44.73 2.00 18.72
CA PHE A 359 45.30 2.60 19.92
C PHE A 359 46.82 2.52 19.92
N THR A 360 47.50 3.31 20.73
CA THR A 360 48.94 3.22 20.94
C THR A 360 49.28 3.29 22.42
N THR A 361 50.38 2.66 22.79
CA THR A 361 50.96 2.66 24.14
C THR A 361 52.41 3.15 24.10
N GLY A 362 53.01 3.40 25.26
CA GLY A 362 54.40 3.82 25.39
C GLY A 362 55.43 2.78 24.92
N TYR A 363 55.10 1.49 24.95
CA TYR A 363 56.04 0.40 24.60
C TYR A 363 55.95 -0.07 23.15
N ASP A 364 54.89 0.29 22.43
CA ASP A 364 54.62 -0.03 21.03
C ASP A 364 55.89 0.04 20.15
N ARG A 365 56.53 1.21 20.07
CA ARG A 365 57.71 1.45 19.22
C ARG A 365 58.89 0.56 19.58
N ALA A 366 59.01 0.14 20.85
CA ALA A 366 60.10 -0.71 21.29
C ALA A 366 59.91 -2.15 20.82
N VAL A 367 58.67 -2.66 20.81
CA VAL A 367 58.40 -4.09 20.62
C VAL A 367 57.86 -4.46 19.24
N GLU A 368 57.22 -3.52 18.53
CA GLU A 368 56.44 -3.80 17.31
C GLU A 368 57.20 -4.59 16.25
N ARG A 369 58.41 -4.14 15.88
CA ARG A 369 59.20 -4.78 14.82
C ARG A 369 59.63 -6.19 15.23
N ASP A 370 60.08 -6.34 16.46
CA ASP A 370 60.63 -7.61 16.95
C ASP A 370 59.52 -8.65 17.16
N LEU A 371 58.34 -8.23 17.65
CA LEU A 371 57.16 -9.08 17.76
C LEU A 371 56.58 -9.47 16.40
N GLN A 372 56.45 -8.52 15.47
CA GLN A 372 55.94 -8.80 14.13
C GLN A 372 56.80 -9.83 13.38
N ALA A 373 58.13 -9.75 13.51
CA ALA A 373 59.03 -10.73 12.94
C ALA A 373 58.81 -12.15 13.48
N LEU A 374 58.46 -12.30 14.77
CA LEU A 374 58.11 -13.59 15.35
C LEU A 374 56.77 -14.11 14.80
N TYR A 375 55.78 -13.22 14.66
CA TYR A 375 54.46 -13.56 14.15
C TYR A 375 54.50 -14.02 12.70
N ASP A 376 55.23 -13.30 11.85
CA ASP A 376 55.36 -13.61 10.44
C ASP A 376 56.14 -14.91 10.20
N ARG A 377 57.11 -15.22 11.08
CA ARG A 377 57.78 -16.51 11.07
C ARG A 377 56.79 -17.66 11.31
N VAL A 378 55.96 -17.58 12.34
CA VAL A 378 54.94 -18.62 12.60
C VAL A 378 53.97 -18.75 11.42
N LEU A 379 53.57 -17.63 10.83
CA LEU A 379 52.68 -17.64 9.67
C LEU A 379 53.32 -18.31 8.43
N SER A 380 54.63 -18.16 8.25
CA SER A 380 55.39 -18.79 7.17
C SER A 380 55.66 -20.28 7.43
N ASP A 381 56.03 -20.62 8.67
CA ASP A 381 56.59 -21.93 9.01
C ASP A 381 55.51 -22.97 9.36
N LEU A 382 54.29 -22.54 9.71
CA LEU A 382 53.17 -23.40 10.06
C LEU A 382 52.12 -23.45 8.93
N PRO A 383 52.06 -24.52 8.12
CA PRO A 383 51.08 -24.66 7.06
C PRO A 383 49.65 -24.63 7.61
N GLY A 384 48.77 -23.79 7.05
CA GLY A 384 47.38 -23.63 7.52
C GLY A 384 47.18 -22.56 8.60
N CYS A 385 48.27 -21.94 9.08
CA CYS A 385 48.21 -20.77 9.95
C CYS A 385 47.53 -19.60 9.23
N THR A 386 46.49 -19.04 9.85
CA THR A 386 45.78 -17.85 9.34
C THR A 386 46.40 -16.58 9.92
N TYR A 387 46.75 -16.61 11.21
CA TYR A 387 47.41 -15.52 11.93
C TYR A 387 48.18 -16.02 13.16
N ALA A 388 49.14 -15.21 13.61
CA ALA A 388 49.78 -15.33 14.91
C ALA A 388 49.96 -13.94 15.52
N LEU A 389 49.69 -13.79 16.81
CA LEU A 389 49.94 -12.55 17.54
C LEU A 389 50.00 -12.79 19.05
N SER A 390 50.38 -11.76 19.80
CA SER A 390 50.12 -11.66 21.23
C SER A 390 49.21 -10.48 21.55
N VAL A 391 48.43 -10.63 22.61
CA VAL A 391 47.59 -9.58 23.18
C VAL A 391 47.87 -9.45 24.65
N ASP A 392 47.74 -8.25 25.20
CA ASP A 392 47.82 -8.04 26.64
C ASP A 392 46.53 -8.49 27.37
N THR A 393 46.45 -8.31 28.69
CA THR A 393 45.31 -8.70 29.51
C THR A 393 43.99 -8.00 29.18
N ARG A 394 44.01 -6.91 28.41
CA ARG A 394 42.83 -6.19 27.94
C ARG A 394 42.50 -6.52 26.49
N GLY A 395 43.26 -7.42 25.85
CA GLY A 395 43.08 -7.81 24.46
C GLY A 395 43.78 -6.87 23.47
N TYR A 396 44.65 -5.95 23.93
CA TYR A 396 45.38 -5.03 23.06
C TYR A 396 46.52 -5.74 22.35
N ALA A 397 46.55 -5.64 21.01
CA ALA A 397 47.61 -6.17 20.16
C ALA A 397 48.55 -5.04 19.72
N PRO A 398 49.75 -4.87 20.31
CA PRO A 398 50.67 -3.78 19.93
C PRO A 398 51.11 -3.86 18.46
N THR A 399 51.18 -5.08 17.92
CA THR A 399 51.39 -5.33 16.50
C THR A 399 50.65 -6.59 16.06
N HIS A 400 50.67 -6.88 14.77
CA HIS A 400 50.13 -8.09 14.16
C HIS A 400 51.09 -8.57 13.05
N ASN A 401 50.85 -9.74 12.45
CA ASN A 401 51.47 -10.12 11.18
C ASN A 401 51.50 -8.96 10.18
N SER A 402 52.55 -8.88 9.34
CA SER A 402 52.72 -7.82 8.35
C SER A 402 51.53 -7.69 7.41
N LYS A 403 50.95 -8.82 6.96
CA LYS A 403 49.77 -8.82 6.07
C LYS A 403 48.50 -8.18 6.68
N PHE A 404 48.44 -8.11 8.01
CA PHE A 404 47.34 -7.51 8.78
C PHE A 404 47.76 -6.22 9.49
N SER A 405 48.85 -5.60 9.07
CA SER A 405 49.37 -4.35 9.63
C SER A 405 49.52 -3.26 8.56
N GLN A 406 48.59 -3.23 7.59
CA GLN A 406 48.60 -2.25 6.51
C GLN A 406 48.21 -0.84 7.02
N THR A 407 48.52 0.18 6.22
CA THR A 407 48.13 1.57 6.51
C THR A 407 46.60 1.70 6.48
N PRO A 408 45.96 2.26 7.53
CA PRO A 408 44.52 2.44 7.54
C PRO A 408 44.09 3.48 6.50
N THR A 409 42.89 3.28 5.99
CA THR A 409 42.25 4.16 4.98
C THR A 409 41.07 4.94 5.55
N GLY A 410 40.61 4.59 6.75
CA GLY A 410 39.37 5.09 7.34
C GLY A 410 38.11 4.38 6.80
N GLN A 411 38.24 3.48 5.83
CA GLN A 411 37.13 2.70 5.29
C GLN A 411 37.03 1.35 5.99
N ARG A 412 35.86 1.09 6.59
CA ARG A 412 35.64 -0.12 7.40
C ARG A 412 35.93 -1.42 6.66
N GLU A 413 35.56 -1.51 5.39
CA GLU A 413 35.75 -2.72 4.57
C GLU A 413 37.23 -3.11 4.42
N HIS A 414 38.11 -2.13 4.23
CA HIS A 414 39.54 -2.34 4.15
C HIS A 414 40.15 -2.58 5.54
N ASP A 415 39.87 -1.66 6.47
CA ASP A 415 40.56 -1.58 7.76
C ASP A 415 40.20 -2.76 8.68
N LEU A 416 38.95 -3.27 8.61
CA LEU A 416 38.52 -4.48 9.34
C LEU A 416 39.34 -5.71 8.98
N VAL A 417 39.74 -5.83 7.70
CA VAL A 417 40.43 -6.99 7.15
C VAL A 417 41.95 -6.85 7.30
N TYR A 418 42.52 -5.69 6.95
CA TYR A 418 43.96 -5.52 6.76
C TYR A 418 44.68 -4.69 7.83
N CYS A 419 43.94 -3.98 8.70
CA CYS A 419 44.51 -3.10 9.73
C CYS A 419 44.16 -3.62 11.13
N ARG A 420 44.67 -4.81 11.47
CA ARG A 420 44.35 -5.52 12.72
C ARG A 420 45.36 -5.32 13.84
N ASN A 421 46.51 -4.70 13.56
CA ASN A 421 47.44 -4.26 14.58
C ASN A 421 46.89 -3.05 15.35
N LYS A 422 47.37 -2.87 16.58
CA LYS A 422 47.01 -1.75 17.46
C LYS A 422 45.52 -1.72 17.83
N ARG A 423 44.83 -2.86 17.72
CA ARG A 423 43.42 -3.00 18.11
C ARG A 423 43.31 -3.64 19.48
N ILE A 424 42.20 -3.36 20.14
CA ILE A 424 41.73 -4.09 21.31
C ILE A 424 40.71 -5.12 20.81
N PHE A 425 40.94 -6.40 21.09
CA PHE A 425 40.03 -7.50 20.78
C PHE A 425 39.19 -7.83 22.03
N ASP A 426 38.12 -7.07 22.24
CA ASP A 426 37.24 -7.11 23.41
C ASP A 426 35.95 -7.94 23.20
N ASP A 427 35.83 -8.62 22.06
CA ASP A 427 34.75 -9.58 21.81
C ASP A 427 34.84 -10.77 22.80
N PRO A 428 33.75 -11.55 23.01
CA PRO A 428 33.74 -12.63 23.99
C PRO A 428 34.86 -13.68 23.81
N VAL A 429 35.34 -13.90 22.57
CA VAL A 429 36.47 -14.82 22.30
C VAL A 429 37.78 -14.12 22.70
N GLY A 430 37.99 -12.88 22.24
CA GLY A 430 39.16 -12.07 22.54
C GLY A 430 39.37 -11.83 24.05
N ALA A 431 38.32 -11.48 24.77
CA ALA A 431 38.38 -11.23 26.22
C ALA A 431 38.71 -12.51 27.02
N LYS A 432 38.13 -13.66 26.63
CA LYS A 432 38.38 -14.95 27.28
C LYS A 432 39.82 -15.43 27.08
N LEU A 433 40.35 -15.23 25.87
CA LEU A 433 41.77 -15.39 25.52
C LEU A 433 42.67 -14.53 26.41
N ALA A 434 42.39 -13.23 26.50
CA ALA A 434 43.26 -12.27 27.16
C ALA A 434 43.35 -12.50 28.67
N ALA A 435 42.28 -13.07 29.25
CA ALA A 435 42.19 -13.46 30.66
C ALA A 435 42.61 -14.91 30.93
N ASN A 436 42.95 -15.70 29.90
CA ASN A 436 43.24 -17.11 30.05
C ASN A 436 44.49 -17.33 30.91
N ARG A 437 44.38 -18.17 31.94
CA ARG A 437 45.51 -18.64 32.78
C ARG A 437 45.75 -20.14 32.69
N LYS A 438 44.93 -20.86 31.92
CA LYS A 438 45.12 -22.30 31.71
C LYS A 438 46.25 -22.53 30.71
N PRO A 439 46.99 -23.66 30.79
CA PRO A 439 48.10 -23.95 29.88
C PRO A 439 47.74 -23.86 28.41
N PHE A 440 46.49 -24.21 28.07
CA PHE A 440 45.93 -24.18 26.73
C PHE A 440 44.48 -23.67 26.78
N LEU A 441 44.11 -22.87 25.79
CA LEU A 441 42.73 -22.55 25.47
C LEU A 441 42.55 -22.69 23.97
N PHE A 442 41.69 -23.63 23.56
CA PHE A 442 41.35 -23.84 22.16
C PHE A 442 39.91 -23.42 21.93
N GLN A 443 39.69 -22.53 20.96
CA GLN A 443 38.39 -21.96 20.66
C GLN A 443 38.12 -22.01 19.16
N THR A 444 36.95 -22.53 18.77
CA THR A 444 36.46 -22.38 17.39
C THR A 444 35.42 -21.28 17.37
N TYR A 445 35.58 -20.28 16.50
CA TYR A 445 34.64 -19.17 16.42
C TYR A 445 34.47 -18.66 14.99
N LEU A 446 33.35 -17.98 14.76
CA LEU A 446 33.10 -17.24 13.53
C LEU A 446 33.73 -15.86 13.67
N ARG A 447 34.73 -15.58 12.85
CA ARG A 447 35.42 -14.29 12.80
C ARG A 447 34.49 -13.20 12.25
N ASP A 448 34.80 -11.95 12.54
CA ASP A 448 34.13 -10.75 12.00
C ASP A 448 34.09 -10.72 10.46
N THR A 449 35.00 -11.45 9.81
CA THR A 449 35.08 -11.65 8.35
C THR A 449 34.16 -12.77 7.82
N GLY A 450 33.49 -13.53 8.69
CA GLY A 450 32.64 -14.68 8.33
C GLY A 450 33.39 -16.00 8.17
N GLU A 451 34.71 -16.01 8.38
CA GLU A 451 35.54 -17.22 8.39
C GLU A 451 35.38 -17.98 9.71
N VAL A 452 35.39 -19.31 9.66
CA VAL A 452 35.45 -20.13 10.88
C VAL A 452 36.90 -20.45 11.18
N ILE A 453 37.37 -20.01 12.35
CA ILE A 453 38.76 -20.10 12.76
C ILE A 453 38.86 -20.96 14.02
N ASN A 454 39.85 -21.83 14.05
CA ASN A 454 40.34 -22.46 15.28
C ASN A 454 41.47 -21.62 15.86
N ASP A 455 41.35 -21.23 17.11
CA ASP A 455 42.32 -20.41 17.83
C ASP A 455 42.91 -21.22 18.98
N LEU A 456 44.23 -21.41 18.96
CA LEU A 456 44.96 -21.92 20.11
C LEU A 456 45.68 -20.77 20.79
N SER A 457 45.41 -20.58 22.08
CA SER A 457 46.05 -19.56 22.90
C SER A 457 46.74 -20.12 24.13
N MET A 458 47.82 -19.45 24.54
CA MET A 458 48.61 -19.77 25.73
C MET A 458 48.94 -18.50 26.51
N PRO A 459 48.86 -18.53 27.86
CA PRO A 459 49.18 -17.39 28.69
C PRO A 459 50.65 -16.99 28.59
N LEU A 460 50.91 -15.70 28.71
CA LEU A 460 52.23 -15.10 28.81
C LEU A 460 52.43 -14.53 30.22
N GLU A 461 53.45 -15.02 30.90
CA GLU A 461 53.91 -14.46 32.16
C GLU A 461 55.32 -13.88 32.00
N ILE A 462 55.50 -12.65 32.45
CA ILE A 462 56.75 -11.91 32.35
C ILE A 462 57.09 -11.37 33.74
N GLY A 463 58.23 -11.81 34.29
CA GLY A 463 58.64 -11.42 35.65
C GLY A 463 57.62 -11.81 36.73
N GLY A 464 56.92 -12.93 36.56
CA GLY A 464 55.88 -13.41 37.50
C GLY A 464 54.54 -12.67 37.43
N LYS A 465 54.38 -11.73 36.49
CA LYS A 465 53.12 -11.04 36.21
C LYS A 465 52.52 -11.54 34.91
N HIS A 466 51.21 -11.76 34.91
CA HIS A 466 50.47 -12.11 33.71
C HIS A 466 50.38 -10.90 32.78
N TRP A 467 50.99 -11.00 31.60
CA TRP A 467 50.98 -9.93 30.62
C TRP A 467 49.78 -10.04 29.69
N GLY A 468 49.36 -11.26 29.36
CA GLY A 468 48.30 -11.54 28.39
C GLY A 468 48.49 -12.94 27.80
N ALA A 469 48.31 -13.11 26.50
CA ALA A 469 48.43 -14.40 25.84
C ALA A 469 49.02 -14.29 24.43
N VAL A 470 49.69 -15.35 23.97
CA VAL A 470 49.88 -15.58 22.53
C VAL A 470 48.69 -16.35 21.97
N ARG A 471 48.38 -16.12 20.70
CA ARG A 471 47.37 -16.88 19.96
C ARG A 471 47.82 -17.17 18.54
N VAL A 472 47.48 -18.36 18.08
CA VAL A 472 47.67 -18.81 16.71
C VAL A 472 46.32 -19.25 16.16
N GLY A 473 45.86 -18.53 15.14
CA GLY A 473 44.65 -18.87 14.40
C GLY A 473 44.99 -19.81 13.26
N PHE A 474 44.16 -20.82 13.07
CA PHE A 474 44.36 -21.88 12.11
C PHE A 474 43.06 -22.17 11.36
N ASP A 475 43.19 -22.39 10.05
CA ASP A 475 42.05 -22.72 9.20
C ASP A 475 41.48 -24.10 9.60
N SER A 476 40.20 -24.12 9.98
CA SER A 476 39.53 -25.33 10.43
C SER A 476 39.46 -26.44 9.38
N SER A 477 39.64 -26.15 8.09
CA SER A 477 39.68 -27.14 7.01
C SER A 477 41.04 -27.85 6.86
N LYS A 478 42.07 -27.37 7.55
CA LYS A 478 43.46 -27.85 7.47
C LYS A 478 43.89 -28.66 8.69
N LEU A 479 43.04 -28.70 9.73
CA LEU A 479 43.34 -29.28 11.05
C LEU A 479 42.99 -30.77 11.12
#